data_AF-A0A2E6K7W2-F1
#
_entry.id   AF-A0A2E6K7W2-F1
#
_cell.length_a   1.000
_cell.length_b   1.000
_cell.length_c   1.000
_cell.angle_alpha   90.00
_cell.angle_beta   90.00
_cell.angle_gamma   90.00
#
_symmetry.space_group_name_H-M   'P 1'
#
loop_
_entity.id
_entity.type
_entity.pdbx_description
1 polymer ?
#
loop_
_entity_poly.entity_id
_entity_poly.type
_entity_poly.pdbx_seq_one_letter_code
_entity_poly.pdbx_strand_id
1 'polypeptide(L)'
;MNPYRYAQLAQVVQDAQQRYKKAAEKLRDRGDPDDPRTQAFEKALHDFRDALSRAYPGDLGRYDRPDQMSVGDILGFLEGDPVFFRSGYFKESLLENLKKRRLTVEQRRRLRDLILKQVRLCHRREFRRFCKLAPYVADAEMRARLEELTREPDQAVRRRSQWVLDALEANPYPERN
;
A
#
# COMPACT_ATOMS: atom_id res chain seq x y z
N MET A 1 -2.82 12.97 -9.84
CA MET A 1 -2.71 13.10 -8.38
C MET A 1 -1.24 12.99 -8.01
N ASN A 2 -0.70 13.87 -7.14
CA ASN A 2 0.73 13.91 -6.82
C ASN A 2 1.11 12.75 -5.85
N PRO A 3 1.95 11.78 -6.24
CA PRO A 3 2.32 10.64 -5.39
C PRO A 3 3.07 11.05 -4.10
N TYR A 4 3.75 12.21 -4.10
CA TYR A 4 4.43 12.74 -2.92
C TYR A 4 3.47 13.09 -1.78
N ARG A 5 2.19 13.35 -2.10
CA ARG A 5 1.16 13.65 -1.09
C ARG A 5 0.97 12.50 -0.10
N TYR A 6 0.91 11.26 -0.58
CA TYR A 6 0.67 10.10 0.31
C TYR A 6 1.89 9.76 1.16
N ALA A 7 3.10 9.97 0.65
CA ALA A 7 4.32 9.83 1.44
C ALA A 7 4.37 10.85 2.60
N GLN A 8 4.02 12.12 2.33
CA GLN A 8 3.94 13.16 3.36
C GLN A 8 2.87 12.83 4.41
N LEU A 9 1.68 12.40 3.97
CA LEU A 9 0.60 11.98 4.87
C LEU A 9 1.02 10.77 5.73
N ALA A 10 1.79 9.83 5.17
CA ALA A 10 2.32 8.71 5.93
C ALA A 10 3.23 9.17 7.09
N GLN A 11 4.09 10.16 6.85
CA GLN A 11 4.96 10.72 7.90
C GLN A 11 4.14 11.34 9.03
N VAL A 12 3.10 12.13 8.69
CA VAL A 12 2.21 12.75 9.69
C VAL A 12 1.53 11.68 10.56
N VAL A 13 1.07 10.58 9.98
CA VAL A 13 0.48 9.46 10.73
C VAL A 13 1.50 8.78 11.63
N GLN A 14 2.71 8.52 11.11
CA GLN A 14 3.78 7.89 11.89
C GLN A 14 4.15 8.75 13.11
N ASP A 15 4.30 10.06 12.93
CA ASP A 15 4.61 10.99 14.02
C ASP A 15 3.49 11.00 15.07
N ALA A 16 2.24 11.06 14.64
CA ALA A 16 1.08 10.99 15.54
C ALA A 16 1.01 9.64 16.28
N GLN A 17 1.31 8.53 15.59
CA GLN A 17 1.37 7.19 16.19
C GLN A 17 2.47 7.10 17.26
N GLN A 18 3.63 7.70 17.03
CA GLN A 18 4.71 7.72 18.01
C GLN A 18 4.33 8.54 19.26
N ARG A 19 3.67 9.69 19.07
CA ARG A 19 3.13 10.48 20.21
C ARG A 19 2.11 9.68 21.01
N TYR A 20 1.18 9.02 20.33
CA TYR A 20 0.19 8.12 20.95
C TYR A 20 0.85 7.00 21.76
N LYS A 21 1.83 6.28 21.19
CA LYS A 21 2.55 5.20 21.90
C LYS A 21 3.26 5.72 23.16
N LYS A 22 3.98 6.83 23.05
CA LYS A 22 4.67 7.45 24.20
C LYS A 22 3.70 7.88 25.30
N ALA A 23 2.52 8.39 24.94
CA ALA A 23 1.50 8.72 25.93
C ALA A 23 0.91 7.45 26.57
N ALA A 24 0.70 6.39 25.78
CA ALA A 24 0.20 5.11 26.27
C ALA A 24 1.16 4.41 27.24
N GLU A 25 2.47 4.53 27.05
CA GLU A 25 3.49 3.97 27.96
C GLU A 25 3.51 4.66 29.33
N LYS A 26 3.11 5.94 29.39
CA LYS A 26 3.09 6.73 30.63
C LYS A 26 1.80 6.56 31.44
N LEU A 27 0.77 5.97 30.84
CA LEU A 27 -0.49 5.69 31.50
C LEU A 27 -0.31 4.57 32.52
N ARG A 28 -0.75 4.83 33.76
CA ARG A 28 -0.84 3.81 34.82
C ARG A 28 -2.28 3.38 35.06
N ASP A 29 -3.22 4.33 34.95
CA ASP A 29 -4.66 4.12 35.04
C ASP A 29 -5.34 4.99 33.97
N ARG A 30 -6.36 4.46 33.29
CA ARG A 30 -7.16 5.16 32.26
C ARG A 30 -8.49 5.68 32.80
N GLY A 31 -8.82 5.38 34.07
CA GLY A 31 -10.11 5.69 34.67
C GLY A 31 -10.21 7.09 35.29
N ASP A 32 -9.10 7.81 35.43
CA ASP A 32 -9.08 9.17 36.00
C ASP A 32 -9.00 10.23 34.88
N PRO A 33 -10.10 10.91 34.52
CA PRO A 33 -10.12 11.93 33.47
C PRO A 33 -9.41 13.24 33.86
N ASP A 34 -9.17 13.46 35.15
CA ASP A 34 -8.47 14.66 35.63
C ASP A 34 -6.95 14.46 35.71
N ASP A 35 -6.46 13.22 35.58
CA ASP A 35 -5.02 12.94 35.46
C ASP A 35 -4.47 13.55 34.15
N PRO A 36 -3.46 14.46 34.23
CA PRO A 36 -2.81 15.02 33.05
C PRO A 36 -2.28 13.97 32.06
N ARG A 37 -1.95 12.77 32.53
CA ARG A 37 -1.51 11.63 31.69
C ARG A 37 -2.66 11.05 30.88
N THR A 38 -3.86 10.94 31.46
CA THR A 38 -5.07 10.52 30.76
C THR A 38 -5.43 11.53 29.68
N GLN A 39 -5.45 12.83 30.01
CA GLN A 39 -5.73 13.89 29.04
C GLN A 39 -4.70 13.92 27.89
N ALA A 40 -3.41 13.77 28.20
CA ALA A 40 -2.36 13.70 27.19
C ALA A 40 -2.51 12.49 26.27
N PHE A 41 -2.92 11.34 26.80
CA PHE A 41 -3.22 10.14 26.01
C PHE A 41 -4.44 10.33 25.12
N GLU A 42 -5.54 10.86 25.65
CA GLU A 42 -6.76 11.09 24.88
C GLU A 42 -6.52 12.06 23.73
N LYS A 43 -5.80 13.16 24.00
CA LYS A 43 -5.38 14.10 22.97
C LYS A 43 -4.52 13.41 21.91
N ALA A 44 -3.52 12.62 22.31
CA ALA A 44 -2.65 11.92 21.37
C ALA A 44 -3.40 10.86 20.53
N LEU A 45 -4.41 10.19 21.13
CA LEU A 45 -5.29 9.26 20.42
C LEU A 45 -6.18 10.00 19.41
N HIS A 46 -6.73 11.15 19.78
CA HIS A 46 -7.50 12.01 18.88
C HIS A 46 -6.65 12.47 17.69
N ASP A 47 -5.47 13.04 17.97
CA ASP A 47 -4.52 13.51 16.95
C ASP A 47 -4.11 12.37 15.99
N PHE A 48 -3.90 11.15 16.52
CA PHE A 48 -3.62 9.97 15.71
C PHE A 48 -4.80 9.56 14.81
N ARG A 49 -6.03 9.61 15.33
CA ARG A 49 -7.25 9.30 14.54
C ARG A 49 -7.48 10.33 13.43
N ASP A 50 -7.30 11.61 13.71
CA ASP A 50 -7.40 12.68 12.73
C ASP A 50 -6.28 12.60 11.66
N ALA A 51 -5.05 12.27 12.06
CA ALA A 51 -3.99 12.01 11.09
C ALA A 51 -4.33 10.82 10.18
N LEU A 52 -4.89 9.73 10.74
CA LEU A 52 -5.31 8.57 9.96
C LEU A 52 -6.42 8.90 8.96
N SER A 53 -7.45 9.65 9.38
CA SER A 53 -8.57 10.01 8.48
C SER A 53 -8.11 10.85 7.30
N ARG A 54 -7.14 11.75 7.51
CA ARG A 54 -6.55 12.58 6.44
C ARG A 54 -5.63 11.80 5.51
N ALA A 55 -4.95 10.77 6.02
CA ALA A 55 -3.98 10.01 5.24
C ALA A 55 -4.61 8.97 4.32
N TYR A 56 -5.76 8.42 4.70
CA TYR A 56 -6.52 7.55 3.83
C TYR A 56 -7.39 8.37 2.86
N PRO A 57 -7.42 8.05 1.56
CA PRO A 57 -8.26 8.75 0.58
C PRO A 57 -9.77 8.48 0.73
N GLY A 58 -10.55 9.50 1.10
CA GLY A 58 -12.00 9.38 1.30
C GLY A 58 -12.35 9.10 2.77
N ASP A 59 -13.59 8.69 3.06
CA ASP A 59 -14.08 8.44 4.43
C ASP A 59 -13.62 7.07 4.98
N LEU A 60 -12.36 6.72 4.70
CA LEU A 60 -11.73 5.42 4.91
C LEU A 60 -11.36 5.12 6.37
N GLY A 61 -12.08 5.74 7.33
CA GLY A 61 -12.05 5.32 8.72
C GLY A 61 -12.46 3.85 8.92
N ARG A 62 -13.04 3.22 7.89
CA ARG A 62 -13.34 1.77 7.81
C ARG A 62 -13.04 1.24 6.41
N TYR A 63 -12.63 -0.01 6.34
CA TYR A 63 -12.12 -0.76 5.18
C TYR A 63 -13.12 -0.96 4.02
N ASP A 64 -14.23 -0.24 3.98
CA ASP A 64 -15.44 -0.89 3.49
C ASP A 64 -15.66 -0.76 1.98
N ARG A 65 -15.02 0.19 1.28
CA ARG A 65 -15.45 0.51 -0.10
C ARG A 65 -14.36 0.87 -1.12
N PRO A 66 -13.35 0.00 -1.33
CA PRO A 66 -12.36 0.20 -2.41
C PRO A 66 -13.00 0.21 -3.81
N ASP A 67 -14.22 -0.30 -3.96
CA ASP A 67 -15.07 -0.22 -5.17
C ASP A 67 -15.54 1.21 -5.49
N GLN A 68 -15.67 2.08 -4.49
CA GLN A 68 -16.12 3.46 -4.69
C GLN A 68 -14.99 4.42 -5.11
N MET A 69 -13.73 4.02 -4.95
CA MET A 69 -12.59 4.83 -5.38
C MET A 69 -12.43 4.83 -6.91
N SER A 70 -11.91 5.92 -7.47
CA SER A 70 -11.49 5.93 -8.87
C SER A 70 -10.20 5.11 -9.04
N VAL A 71 -9.99 4.49 -10.21
CA VAL A 71 -8.72 3.78 -10.51
C VAL A 71 -7.52 4.73 -10.36
N GLY A 72 -7.67 6.00 -10.75
CA GLY A 72 -6.62 7.00 -10.65
C GLY A 72 -6.15 7.24 -9.21
N ASP A 73 -7.08 7.31 -8.26
CA ASP A 73 -6.79 7.51 -6.84
C ASP A 73 -6.17 6.27 -6.21
N ILE A 74 -6.66 5.08 -6.58
CA ILE A 74 -6.07 3.80 -6.16
C ILE A 74 -4.61 3.74 -6.60
N LEU A 75 -4.32 4.05 -7.86
CA LEU A 75 -2.96 4.06 -8.39
C LEU A 75 -2.10 5.11 -7.69
N GLY A 76 -2.62 6.32 -7.47
CA GLY A 76 -1.89 7.38 -6.75
C GLY A 76 -1.48 6.95 -5.33
N PHE A 77 -2.39 6.28 -4.62
CA PHE A 77 -2.10 5.74 -3.28
C PHE A 77 -1.02 4.64 -3.34
N LEU A 78 -1.14 3.69 -4.26
CA LEU A 78 -0.18 2.59 -4.37
C LEU A 78 1.20 3.08 -4.83
N GLU A 79 1.28 4.05 -5.74
CA GLU A 79 2.52 4.66 -6.23
C GLU A 79 3.27 5.43 -5.14
N GLY A 80 2.52 6.14 -4.29
CA GLY A 80 3.04 6.81 -3.10
C GLY A 80 3.53 5.85 -2.02
N ASP A 81 3.18 4.56 -2.13
CA ASP A 81 3.60 3.46 -1.25
C ASP A 81 3.59 3.79 0.26
N PRO A 82 2.54 4.42 0.81
CA PRO A 82 2.58 4.91 2.17
C PRO A 82 2.68 3.77 3.19
N VAL A 83 3.50 3.96 4.22
CA VAL A 83 3.73 2.97 5.29
C VAL A 83 3.25 3.55 6.60
N PHE A 84 2.09 3.12 7.07
CA PHE A 84 1.57 3.51 8.38
C PHE A 84 0.55 2.48 8.87
N PHE A 85 -0.06 2.74 10.03
CA PHE A 85 -0.98 1.80 10.68
C PHE A 85 -2.04 1.24 9.72
N ARG A 86 -1.96 -0.08 9.50
CA ARG A 86 -2.82 -0.90 8.62
C ARG A 86 -2.80 -0.56 7.12
N SER A 87 -1.87 0.29 6.65
CA SER A 87 -1.82 0.66 5.23
C SER A 87 -1.57 -0.56 4.32
N GLY A 88 -0.84 -1.57 4.78
CA GLY A 88 -0.63 -2.82 4.04
C GLY A 88 -1.92 -3.61 3.76
N TYR A 89 -2.83 -3.71 4.74
CA TYR A 89 -4.14 -4.35 4.53
C TYR A 89 -4.98 -3.59 3.52
N PHE A 90 -4.92 -2.26 3.58
CA PHE A 90 -5.62 -1.42 2.64
C PHE A 90 -5.05 -1.60 1.22
N LYS A 91 -3.72 -1.61 1.05
CA LYS A 91 -3.08 -1.94 -0.25
C LYS A 91 -3.51 -3.31 -0.79
N GLU A 92 -3.61 -4.34 0.06
CA GLU A 92 -4.14 -5.64 -0.38
C GLU A 92 -5.57 -5.53 -0.92
N SER A 93 -6.47 -4.83 -0.22
CA SER A 93 -7.84 -4.63 -0.70
C SER A 93 -7.91 -3.85 -2.01
N LEU A 94 -7.04 -2.86 -2.18
CA LEU A 94 -6.93 -2.07 -3.41
C LEU A 94 -6.47 -2.92 -4.60
N LEU A 95 -5.45 -3.76 -4.41
CA LEU A 95 -4.94 -4.65 -5.45
C LEU A 95 -5.99 -5.70 -5.88
N GLU A 96 -6.72 -6.28 -4.93
CA GLU A 96 -7.83 -7.20 -5.23
C GLU A 96 -8.99 -6.50 -5.95
N ASN A 97 -9.24 -5.23 -5.63
CA ASN A 97 -10.25 -4.44 -6.31
C ASN A 97 -9.84 -4.11 -7.76
N LEU A 98 -8.58 -3.72 -8.00
CA LEU A 98 -8.07 -3.44 -9.35
C LEU A 98 -8.19 -4.63 -10.30
N LYS A 99 -8.01 -5.86 -9.81
CA LYS A 99 -8.21 -7.08 -10.61
C LYS A 99 -9.62 -7.21 -11.18
N LYS A 100 -10.62 -6.53 -10.62
CA LYS A 100 -12.03 -6.61 -11.05
C LYS A 100 -12.40 -5.49 -12.02
N ARG A 101 -11.53 -4.50 -12.25
CA ARG A 101 -11.85 -3.30 -13.04
C ARG A 101 -11.36 -3.42 -14.48
N ARG A 102 -12.05 -2.73 -15.38
CA ARG A 102 -11.52 -2.43 -16.72
C ARG A 102 -10.49 -1.31 -16.58
N LEU A 103 -9.27 -1.62 -17.00
CA LEU A 103 -8.14 -0.70 -16.93
C LEU A 103 -7.81 -0.17 -18.32
N THR A 104 -7.62 1.15 -18.42
CA THR A 104 -7.11 1.77 -19.66
C THR A 104 -5.66 1.36 -19.91
N VAL A 105 -5.18 1.55 -21.15
CA VAL A 105 -3.78 1.28 -21.52
C VAL A 105 -2.80 1.99 -20.57
N GLU A 106 -3.09 3.26 -20.27
CA GLU A 106 -2.29 4.06 -19.35
C GLU A 106 -2.28 3.49 -17.92
N GLN A 107 -3.44 3.06 -17.42
CA GLN A 107 -3.54 2.48 -16.07
C GLN A 107 -2.81 1.14 -15.97
N ARG A 108 -2.86 0.31 -17.02
CA ARG A 108 -2.09 -0.93 -17.11
C ARG A 108 -0.59 -0.63 -17.09
N ARG A 109 -0.13 0.35 -17.89
CA ARG A 109 1.27 0.80 -17.89
C ARG A 109 1.75 1.18 -16.48
N ARG A 110 1.01 2.06 -15.80
CA ARG A 110 1.32 2.49 -14.43
C ARG A 110 1.41 1.31 -13.45
N LEU A 111 0.53 0.31 -13.58
CA LEU A 111 0.60 -0.89 -12.73
C LEU A 111 1.80 -1.76 -13.01
N ARG A 112 2.23 -1.90 -14.26
CA ARG A 112 3.46 -2.61 -14.60
C ARG A 112 4.67 -1.94 -13.97
N ASP A 113 4.78 -0.61 -14.12
CA ASP A 113 5.86 0.17 -13.51
C ASP A 113 5.86 0.04 -11.99
N LEU A 114 4.68 0.05 -11.38
CA LEU A 114 4.51 -0.17 -9.95
C LEU A 114 4.97 -1.57 -9.52
N ILE A 115 4.62 -2.63 -10.26
CA ILE A 115 5.08 -4.00 -9.96
C ILE A 115 6.60 -4.08 -10.05
N LEU A 116 7.20 -3.54 -11.10
CA LEU A 116 8.67 -3.50 -11.28
C LEU A 116 9.35 -2.72 -10.14
N LYS A 117 8.76 -1.59 -9.71
CA LYS A 117 9.23 -0.84 -8.54
C LYS A 117 9.17 -1.70 -7.28
N GLN A 118 8.08 -2.42 -7.04
CA GLN A 118 7.92 -3.26 -5.84
C GLN A 118 8.87 -4.46 -5.81
N VAL A 119 9.28 -4.98 -6.97
CA VAL A 119 10.33 -6.02 -7.07
C VAL A 119 11.67 -5.51 -6.55
N ARG A 120 12.01 -4.24 -6.82
CA ARG A 120 13.25 -3.62 -6.32
C ARG A 120 13.18 -3.24 -4.83
N LEU A 121 11.99 -2.96 -4.31
CA LEU A 121 11.76 -2.60 -2.91
C LEU A 121 11.69 -3.83 -1.98
N CYS A 122 11.43 -3.61 -0.69
CA CYS A 122 11.32 -4.67 0.31
C CYS A 122 10.11 -5.59 0.07
N HIS A 123 10.25 -6.90 0.39
CA HIS A 123 9.14 -7.84 0.39
C HIS A 123 8.20 -7.54 1.56
N ARG A 124 7.10 -6.84 1.27
CA ARG A 124 6.01 -6.61 2.22
C ARG A 124 4.84 -7.55 1.94
N ARG A 125 3.92 -7.62 2.90
CA ARG A 125 2.77 -8.54 2.90
C ARG A 125 1.96 -8.48 1.59
N GLU A 126 1.77 -7.28 1.06
CA GLU A 126 1.03 -7.00 -0.17
C GLU A 126 1.73 -7.49 -1.45
N PHE A 127 3.01 -7.87 -1.41
CA PHE A 127 3.77 -8.30 -2.59
C PHE A 127 3.15 -9.52 -3.29
N ARG A 128 2.58 -10.45 -2.50
CA ARG A 128 1.85 -11.60 -3.07
C ARG A 128 0.63 -11.18 -3.89
N ARG A 129 0.01 -10.05 -3.56
CA ARG A 129 -1.11 -9.50 -4.32
C ARG A 129 -0.64 -8.84 -5.61
N PHE A 130 0.53 -8.22 -5.62
CA PHE A 130 1.19 -7.77 -6.85
C PHE A 130 1.48 -8.94 -7.80
N CYS A 131 2.03 -10.06 -7.29
CA CYS A 131 2.25 -11.26 -8.10
C CYS A 131 0.95 -11.77 -8.73
N LYS A 132 -0.16 -11.80 -7.97
CA LYS A 132 -1.49 -12.19 -8.48
C LYS A 132 -2.12 -11.19 -9.45
N LEU A 133 -1.70 -9.93 -9.44
CA LEU A 133 -2.17 -8.90 -10.37
C LEU A 133 -1.36 -8.88 -11.66
N ALA A 134 -0.08 -9.27 -11.61
CA ALA A 134 0.84 -9.19 -12.74
C ALA A 134 0.31 -9.85 -14.03
N PRO A 135 -0.31 -11.06 -14.02
CA PRO A 135 -0.85 -11.68 -15.23
C PRO A 135 -1.91 -10.86 -15.96
N TYR A 136 -2.61 -9.95 -15.26
CA TYR A 136 -3.69 -9.14 -15.83
C TYR A 136 -3.19 -7.87 -16.54
N VAL A 137 -1.93 -7.49 -16.31
CA VAL A 137 -1.35 -6.25 -16.85
C VAL A 137 -0.07 -6.48 -17.64
N ALA A 138 0.49 -7.69 -17.60
CA ALA A 138 1.76 -8.04 -18.22
C ALA A 138 1.76 -7.79 -19.75
N ASP A 139 2.94 -7.44 -20.25
CA ASP A 139 3.29 -7.41 -21.66
C ASP A 139 4.72 -7.92 -21.86
N ALA A 140 5.16 -7.97 -23.12
CA ALA A 140 6.50 -8.42 -23.48
C ALA A 140 7.59 -7.57 -22.81
N GLU A 141 7.39 -6.24 -22.74
CA GLU A 141 8.37 -5.34 -22.11
C GLU A 141 8.52 -5.62 -20.61
N MET A 142 7.42 -5.78 -19.87
CA MET A 142 7.47 -6.13 -18.45
C MET A 142 8.15 -7.48 -18.22
N ARG A 143 7.88 -8.49 -19.06
CA ARG A 143 8.52 -9.80 -18.96
C ARG A 143 10.04 -9.69 -19.17
N ALA A 144 10.48 -9.01 -20.22
CA ALA A 144 11.90 -8.79 -20.48
C ALA A 144 12.60 -8.09 -19.31
N ARG A 145 11.99 -7.03 -18.76
CA ARG A 145 12.52 -6.35 -17.57
C ARG A 145 12.60 -7.25 -16.33
N LEU A 146 11.62 -8.12 -16.10
CA LEU A 146 11.66 -9.08 -14.98
C LEU A 146 12.78 -10.11 -15.15
N GLU A 147 13.01 -10.59 -16.39
CA GLU A 147 14.09 -11.51 -16.73
C GLU A 147 15.48 -10.86 -16.57
N GLU A 148 15.61 -9.56 -16.82
CA GLU A 148 16.84 -8.83 -16.49
C GLU A 148 17.05 -8.76 -14.97
N LEU A 149 15.97 -8.49 -14.21
CA LEU A 149 16.03 -8.39 -12.75
C LEU A 149 16.35 -9.72 -12.05
N THR A 150 16.20 -10.88 -12.71
CA THR A 150 16.67 -12.16 -12.14
C THR A 150 18.20 -12.31 -12.20
N ARG A 151 18.91 -11.41 -12.90
CA ARG A 151 20.37 -11.38 -12.99
C ARG A 151 21.02 -10.32 -12.10
N GLU A 152 20.23 -9.48 -11.42
CA GLU A 152 20.72 -8.44 -10.51
C GLU A 152 21.56 -9.03 -9.36
N PRO A 153 22.60 -8.34 -8.85
CA PRO A 153 23.40 -8.81 -7.72
C PRO A 153 22.62 -9.00 -6.43
N ASP A 154 21.56 -8.23 -6.21
CA ASP A 154 20.70 -8.33 -5.04
C ASP A 154 19.83 -9.60 -5.09
N GLN A 155 20.13 -10.56 -4.21
CA GLN A 155 19.40 -11.83 -4.09
C GLN A 155 17.90 -11.63 -3.81
N ALA A 156 17.53 -10.61 -3.04
CA ALA A 156 16.14 -10.33 -2.70
C ALA A 156 15.37 -9.84 -3.94
N VAL A 157 16.00 -9.02 -4.78
CA VAL A 157 15.45 -8.61 -6.08
C VAL A 157 15.28 -9.82 -6.99
N ARG A 158 16.33 -10.63 -7.20
CA ARG A 158 16.24 -11.84 -8.04
C ARG A 158 15.08 -12.74 -7.66
N ARG A 159 14.96 -13.05 -6.36
CA ARG A 159 13.90 -13.91 -5.84
C ARG A 159 12.51 -13.33 -6.09
N ARG A 160 12.32 -12.02 -5.88
CA ARG A 160 11.03 -11.36 -6.11
C ARG A 160 10.69 -11.30 -7.59
N SER A 161 11.66 -11.05 -8.46
CA SER A 161 11.47 -11.11 -9.92
C SER A 161 11.01 -12.49 -10.35
N GLN A 162 11.65 -13.55 -9.83
CA GLN A 162 11.27 -14.93 -10.11
C GLN A 162 9.84 -15.21 -9.67
N TRP A 163 9.42 -14.79 -8.48
CA TRP A 163 8.02 -14.97 -8.04
C TRP A 163 6.99 -14.31 -8.95
N VAL A 164 7.32 -13.17 -9.55
CA VAL A 164 6.43 -12.53 -10.53
C VAL A 164 6.41 -13.35 -11.82
N LEU A 165 7.56 -13.80 -12.33
CA LEU A 165 7.63 -14.66 -13.52
C LEU A 165 6.86 -15.97 -13.31
N ASP A 166 7.05 -16.64 -12.17
CA ASP A 166 6.31 -17.85 -11.80
C ASP A 166 4.79 -17.61 -11.81
N ALA A 167 4.35 -16.44 -11.32
CA ALA A 167 2.94 -16.06 -11.34
C ALA A 167 2.41 -15.80 -12.77
N LEU A 168 3.24 -15.28 -13.68
CA LEU A 168 2.89 -15.12 -15.10
C LEU A 168 2.78 -16.48 -15.80
N GLU A 169 3.65 -17.44 -15.46
CA GLU A 169 3.63 -18.80 -16.02
C GLU A 169 2.45 -19.63 -15.50
N ALA A 170 2.11 -19.49 -14.22
CA ALA A 170 0.96 -20.18 -13.63
C ALA A 170 -0.40 -19.66 -14.15
N ASN A 171 -0.43 -18.48 -14.77
CA ASN A 171 -1.65 -17.89 -15.33
C ASN A 171 -1.34 -17.17 -16.66
N PRO A 172 -1.09 -17.92 -17.74
CA PRO A 172 -0.83 -17.35 -19.05
C PRO A 172 -2.15 -16.80 -19.60
N TYR A 173 -2.39 -15.50 -19.38
CA TYR A 173 -3.48 -14.71 -19.97
C TYR A 173 -4.91 -15.05 -19.48
N PRO A 174 -5.43 -14.34 -18.46
CA PRO A 174 -6.88 -14.17 -18.34
C PRO A 174 -7.32 -13.16 -19.40
N GLU A 175 -7.64 -13.61 -20.61
CA GLU A 175 -8.36 -12.77 -21.59
C GLU A 175 -9.64 -12.25 -20.91
N ARG A 176 -9.67 -10.95 -20.61
CA ARG A 176 -10.86 -10.27 -20.12
C ARG A 176 -11.30 -9.27 -21.16
N ASN A 177 -12.32 -9.69 -21.92
CA ASN A 177 -13.15 -8.87 -22.82
C ASN A 177 -13.77 -7.66 -22.11
#